data_AF-E3NR31-F1
#
_entry.id   AF-E3NR31-F1
#
_cell.length_a   1.000
_cell.length_b   1.000
_cell.length_c   1.000
_cell.angle_alpha   90.00
_cell.angle_beta   90.00
_cell.angle_gamma   90.00
#
_symmetry.space_group_name_H-M   'P 1'
#
loop_
_entity.id
_entity.type
_entity.pdbx_description
1 polymer ?
#
loop_
_entity_poly.entity_id
_entity_poly.type
_entity_poly.pdbx_seq_one_letter_code
_entity_poly.pdbx_strand_id
1 'polypeptide(L)'
;MTLKWYLGMTSFSLSLFAIFLNLLIFMPVFQLAFIAKKSSIYVIAFFNVISDLMQLSITCFYLAASIIADRYVITGHRTNVLAIVFGWIFINAWYMECLVQIVMAVNRFTVITLKQKNVFTFKTTMIIFVFLILFTVGSAICTQYIFPCCVFIADHNVMSFMFIDIDGLYSYSNFMLVSYDIVCTSTSTLCYISVFRSIRNHNKTSNVQKNKSNQDVKYLLQFVFISIFYIFTWVLFELLPHIVPTNQPEWYSVVPVLVTLNCSSNSIIYLSINIEVQKSLQIPWLRKKLAGANASSTVQVIQVRAAKVV
;
A
#
# COMPACT_ATOMS: atom_id res chain seq x y z
N MET A 1 8.59 0.37 -33.69
CA MET A 1 8.25 0.29 -32.26
C MET A 1 8.76 1.56 -31.60
N THR A 2 7.89 2.36 -30.99
CA THR A 2 8.28 3.64 -30.34
C THR A 2 8.70 3.39 -28.89
N LEU A 3 9.49 4.30 -28.30
CA LEU A 3 9.87 4.26 -26.88
C LEU A 3 8.64 4.15 -25.96
N LYS A 4 7.58 4.90 -26.28
CA LYS A 4 6.26 4.85 -25.63
C LYS A 4 5.71 3.43 -25.54
N TRP A 5 5.81 2.64 -26.61
CA TRP A 5 5.33 1.26 -26.63
C TRP A 5 6.10 0.37 -25.65
N TYR A 6 7.44 0.48 -25.61
CA TYR A 6 8.26 -0.27 -24.66
C TYR A 6 7.95 0.10 -23.21
N LEU A 7 7.81 1.39 -22.91
CA LEU A 7 7.42 1.88 -21.58
C LEU A 7 6.03 1.34 -21.17
N GLY A 8 5.07 1.38 -22.09
CA GLY A 8 3.74 0.82 -21.89
C GLY A 8 3.79 -0.68 -21.61
N MET A 9 4.54 -1.45 -22.40
CA MET A 9 4.68 -2.90 -22.23
C MET A 9 5.35 -3.25 -20.89
N THR A 10 6.41 -2.53 -20.50
CA THR A 10 7.06 -2.72 -19.20
C THR A 10 6.11 -2.40 -18.05
N SER A 11 5.38 -1.29 -18.12
CA SER A 11 4.37 -0.92 -17.11
C SER A 11 3.26 -1.98 -17.00
N PHE A 12 2.78 -2.49 -18.15
CA PHE A 12 1.77 -3.54 -18.20
C PHE A 12 2.28 -4.84 -17.57
N SER A 13 3.47 -5.32 -17.96
CA SER A 13 4.03 -6.56 -17.39
C SER A 13 4.30 -6.45 -15.89
N LEU A 14 4.83 -5.31 -15.43
CA LEU A 14 5.12 -5.07 -14.02
C LEU A 14 3.83 -5.02 -13.18
N SER A 15 2.82 -4.27 -13.64
CA SER A 15 1.55 -4.14 -12.94
C SER A 15 0.75 -5.45 -12.96
N LEU A 16 0.76 -6.20 -14.07
CA LEU A 16 0.14 -7.53 -14.13
C LEU A 16 0.80 -8.51 -13.15
N PHE A 17 2.13 -8.50 -13.05
CA PHE A 17 2.85 -9.30 -12.06
C PHE A 17 2.50 -8.88 -10.63
N ALA A 18 2.41 -7.58 -10.34
CA ALA A 18 2.02 -7.07 -9.04
C ALA A 18 0.56 -7.44 -8.66
N ILE A 19 -0.36 -7.45 -9.62
CA ILE A 19 -1.74 -7.95 -9.43
C ILE A 19 -1.70 -9.42 -9.04
N PHE A 20 -0.94 -10.24 -9.76
CA PHE A 20 -0.78 -11.66 -9.45
C PHE A 20 -0.27 -11.88 -8.02
N LEU A 21 0.75 -11.14 -7.59
CA LEU A 21 1.27 -11.24 -6.22
C LEU A 21 0.23 -10.86 -5.15
N ASN A 22 -0.53 -9.79 -5.39
CA ASN A 22 -1.58 -9.34 -4.47
C ASN A 22 -2.74 -10.32 -4.40
N LEU A 23 -3.18 -10.89 -5.53
CA LEU A 23 -4.20 -11.94 -5.57
C LEU A 23 -3.74 -13.21 -4.84
N LEU A 24 -2.46 -13.55 -4.94
CA LEU A 24 -1.90 -14.72 -4.27
C LEU A 24 -1.99 -14.57 -2.74
N ILE A 25 -1.69 -13.39 -2.18
CA ILE A 25 -1.82 -13.17 -0.73
C ILE A 25 -3.25 -12.87 -0.26
N PHE A 26 -4.16 -12.49 -1.16
CA PHE A 26 -5.53 -12.09 -0.82
C PHE A 26 -6.28 -13.16 -0.01
N MET A 27 -6.31 -14.40 -0.51
CA MET A 27 -7.02 -15.50 0.14
C MET A 27 -6.45 -15.85 1.53
N PRO A 28 -5.13 -16.08 1.69
CA PRO A 28 -4.52 -16.28 3.01
C PRO A 28 -4.81 -15.15 4.00
N VAL A 29 -4.68 -13.89 3.56
CA VAL A 29 -4.92 -12.73 4.42
C VAL A 29 -6.38 -12.67 4.86
N PHE A 30 -7.32 -12.94 3.95
CA PHE A 30 -8.74 -13.02 4.26
C PHE A 30 -9.03 -14.10 5.32
N GLN A 31 -8.50 -15.31 5.13
CA GLN A 31 -8.69 -16.41 6.09
C GLN A 31 -8.12 -16.05 7.47
N LEU A 32 -6.92 -15.47 7.53
CA LEU A 32 -6.26 -15.08 8.77
C LEU A 32 -6.98 -13.91 9.48
N ALA A 33 -7.53 -12.98 8.71
CA ALA A 33 -8.24 -11.80 9.21
C ALA A 33 -9.65 -12.13 9.73
N PHE A 34 -10.48 -12.81 8.92
CA PHE A 34 -11.92 -12.90 9.17
C PHE A 34 -12.38 -14.26 9.68
N ILE A 35 -11.70 -15.35 9.28
CA ILE A 35 -12.07 -16.70 9.70
C ILE A 35 -11.34 -17.04 11.00
N ALA A 36 -10.01 -17.01 10.99
CA ALA A 36 -9.19 -17.33 12.16
C ALA A 36 -9.14 -16.17 13.18
N LYS A 37 -9.41 -14.93 12.75
CA LYS A 37 -9.38 -13.70 13.57
C LYS A 37 -8.12 -13.59 14.44
N LYS A 38 -6.99 -13.99 13.87
CA LYS A 38 -5.77 -14.25 14.63
C LYS A 38 -5.09 -12.97 15.12
N SER A 39 -5.17 -11.91 14.33
CA SER A 39 -4.62 -10.59 14.65
C SER A 39 -5.30 -9.51 13.85
N SER A 40 -5.50 -8.33 14.45
CA SER A 40 -5.98 -7.12 13.79
C SER A 40 -5.07 -6.65 12.65
N ILE A 41 -3.79 -7.05 12.66
CA ILE A 41 -2.83 -6.75 11.59
C ILE A 41 -3.28 -7.32 10.24
N TYR A 42 -3.94 -8.49 10.23
CA TYR A 42 -4.44 -9.09 8.99
C TYR A 42 -5.67 -8.35 8.43
N VAL A 43 -6.45 -7.70 9.31
CA VAL A 43 -7.54 -6.80 8.86
C VAL A 43 -6.95 -5.58 8.17
N ILE A 44 -5.91 -4.98 8.75
CA ILE A 44 -5.20 -3.84 8.14
C ILE A 44 -4.62 -4.25 6.78
N ALA A 45 -3.96 -5.41 6.73
CA ALA A 45 -3.40 -5.98 5.51
C ALA A 45 -4.44 -6.19 4.42
N PHE A 46 -5.63 -6.69 4.78
CA PHE A 46 -6.71 -6.97 3.84
C PHE A 46 -7.15 -5.72 3.08
N PHE A 47 -7.42 -4.63 3.80
CA PHE A 47 -7.80 -3.37 3.17
C PHE A 47 -6.67 -2.74 2.36
N ASN A 48 -5.42 -2.93 2.79
CA ASN A 48 -4.26 -2.52 2.01
C ASN A 48 -4.20 -3.25 0.67
N VAL A 49 -4.36 -4.58 0.66
CA VAL A 49 -4.36 -5.40 -0.57
C VAL A 49 -5.51 -5.01 -1.50
N ILE A 50 -6.69 -4.68 -0.97
CA ILE A 50 -7.80 -4.19 -1.81
C ILE A 50 -7.43 -2.87 -2.49
N SER A 51 -6.87 -1.91 -1.73
CA SER A 51 -6.38 -0.64 -2.27
C SER A 51 -5.34 -0.87 -3.37
N ASP A 52 -4.33 -1.70 -3.10
CA ASP A 52 -3.28 -2.05 -4.05
C ASP A 52 -3.87 -2.63 -5.34
N LEU A 53 -4.83 -3.56 -5.21
CA LEU A 53 -5.51 -4.17 -6.37
C LEU A 53 -6.31 -3.14 -7.18
N MET A 54 -6.97 -2.17 -6.53
CA MET A 54 -7.70 -1.10 -7.23
C MET A 54 -6.75 -0.23 -8.05
N GLN A 55 -5.65 0.26 -7.44
CA GLN A 55 -4.65 1.09 -8.13
C GLN A 55 -3.96 0.35 -9.28
N LEU A 56 -3.57 -0.91 -9.03
CA LEU A 56 -2.90 -1.75 -10.02
C LEU A 56 -3.83 -2.10 -11.18
N SER A 57 -5.13 -2.30 -10.94
CA SER A 57 -6.10 -2.58 -12.00
C SER A 57 -6.22 -1.41 -12.97
N ILE A 58 -6.30 -0.17 -12.46
CA ILE A 58 -6.33 1.03 -13.30
C ILE A 58 -4.99 1.22 -14.03
N THR A 59 -3.87 1.02 -13.33
CA THR A 59 -2.52 1.13 -13.93
C THR A 59 -2.33 0.11 -15.06
N CYS A 60 -2.72 -1.14 -14.85
CA CYS A 60 -2.52 -2.24 -15.80
C CYS A 60 -3.51 -2.17 -16.97
N PHE A 61 -4.81 -2.21 -16.68
CA PHE A 61 -5.85 -2.43 -17.69
C PHE A 61 -6.31 -1.15 -18.37
N TYR A 62 -6.11 0.01 -17.74
CA TYR A 62 -6.48 1.29 -18.33
C TYR A 62 -5.26 2.08 -18.81
N LEU A 63 -4.35 2.47 -17.92
CA LEU A 63 -3.21 3.33 -18.28
C LEU A 63 -2.22 2.62 -19.22
N ALA A 64 -1.63 1.50 -18.79
CA ALA A 64 -0.62 0.79 -19.57
C ALA A 64 -1.18 0.25 -20.89
N ALA A 65 -2.40 -0.30 -20.87
CA ALA A 65 -3.10 -0.70 -22.08
C ALA A 65 -3.32 0.49 -23.05
N SER A 66 -3.68 1.67 -22.56
CA SER A 66 -3.87 2.87 -23.38
C SER A 66 -2.56 3.42 -23.93
N ILE A 67 -1.44 3.29 -23.20
CA ILE A 67 -0.10 3.62 -23.69
C ILE A 67 0.30 2.70 -24.84
N ILE A 68 0.09 1.38 -24.68
CA ILE A 68 0.44 0.37 -25.72
C ILE A 68 -0.39 0.57 -26.99
N ALA A 69 -1.70 0.83 -26.83
CA ALA A 69 -2.62 1.01 -27.95
C ALA A 69 -2.58 2.42 -28.58
N ASP A 70 -1.81 3.33 -27.97
CA ASP A 70 -1.71 4.75 -28.32
C ASP A 70 -3.08 5.47 -28.45
N ARG A 71 -4.05 5.02 -27.66
CA ARG A 71 -5.42 5.55 -27.61
C ARG A 71 -6.05 5.17 -26.28
N TYR A 72 -7.13 5.85 -25.91
CA TYR A 72 -7.94 5.49 -24.75
C TYR A 72 -8.73 4.19 -25.00
N VAL A 73 -8.24 3.05 -24.49
CA VAL A 73 -8.74 1.69 -24.82
C VAL A 73 -10.18 1.42 -24.36
N ILE A 74 -10.65 2.12 -23.33
CA ILE A 74 -12.00 1.93 -22.76
C ILE A 74 -12.84 3.21 -22.89
N THR A 75 -12.23 4.36 -22.66
CA THR A 75 -12.94 5.62 -22.50
C THR A 75 -13.09 6.36 -23.83
N GLY A 76 -12.31 6.02 -24.87
CA GLY A 76 -12.32 6.64 -26.19
C GLY A 76 -11.78 8.09 -26.21
N HIS A 77 -12.12 8.88 -25.20
CA HIS A 77 -11.73 10.27 -25.03
C HIS A 77 -11.20 10.54 -23.62
N ARG A 78 -10.26 11.49 -23.54
CA ARG A 78 -9.58 11.94 -22.32
C ARG A 78 -10.51 12.32 -21.18
N THR A 79 -11.58 13.05 -21.50
CA THR A 79 -12.52 13.64 -20.52
C THR A 79 -13.86 12.89 -20.45
N ASN A 80 -13.93 11.65 -20.94
CA ASN A 80 -15.14 10.85 -20.82
C ASN A 80 -15.45 10.57 -19.33
N VAL A 81 -16.73 10.50 -18.97
CA VAL A 81 -17.23 10.16 -17.62
C VAL A 81 -16.54 8.90 -17.08
N LEU A 82 -16.32 7.89 -17.91
CA LEU A 82 -15.61 6.67 -17.49
C LEU A 82 -14.15 6.92 -17.09
N ALA A 83 -13.45 7.86 -17.75
CA ALA A 83 -12.08 8.23 -17.37
C ALA A 83 -12.06 8.92 -16.00
N ILE A 84 -13.07 9.77 -15.74
CA ILE A 84 -13.26 10.43 -14.46
C ILE A 84 -13.56 9.39 -13.36
N VAL A 85 -14.37 8.37 -13.64
CA VAL A 85 -14.65 7.27 -12.70
C VAL A 85 -13.39 6.45 -12.41
N PHE A 86 -12.56 6.13 -13.42
CA PHE A 86 -11.29 5.45 -13.19
C PHE A 86 -10.31 6.28 -12.37
N GLY A 87 -10.26 7.59 -12.59
CA GLY A 87 -9.53 8.53 -11.75
C GLY A 87 -10.03 8.53 -10.29
N TRP A 88 -11.35 8.52 -10.09
CA TRP A 88 -11.96 8.43 -8.76
C TRP A 88 -11.60 7.12 -8.04
N ILE A 89 -11.66 5.98 -8.73
CA ILE A 89 -11.26 4.68 -8.17
C ILE A 89 -9.80 4.72 -7.72
N PHE A 90 -8.92 5.27 -8.56
CA PHE A 90 -7.50 5.36 -8.25
C PHE A 90 -7.26 6.27 -7.04
N ILE A 91 -7.83 7.48 -7.01
CA ILE A 91 -7.59 8.44 -5.93
C ILE A 91 -8.22 7.99 -4.61
N ASN A 92 -9.36 7.29 -4.65
CA ASN A 92 -9.95 6.70 -3.47
C ASN A 92 -9.04 5.63 -2.87
N ALA A 93 -8.48 4.76 -3.71
CA ALA A 93 -7.52 3.76 -3.29
C ALA A 93 -6.22 4.42 -2.76
N TRP A 94 -5.72 5.47 -3.42
CA TRP A 94 -4.58 6.24 -2.93
C TRP A 94 -4.81 6.80 -1.52
N TYR A 95 -5.93 7.48 -1.28
CA TYR A 95 -6.27 7.99 0.05
C TYR A 95 -6.44 6.86 1.08
N MET A 96 -7.00 5.73 0.68
CA MET A 96 -7.10 4.56 1.54
C MET A 96 -5.72 4.05 1.95
N GLU A 97 -4.80 3.94 1.00
CA GLU A 97 -3.42 3.54 1.26
C GLU A 97 -2.73 4.49 2.24
N CYS A 98 -2.83 5.80 2.01
CA CYS A 98 -2.26 6.84 2.86
C CYS A 98 -2.66 6.66 4.33
N LEU A 99 -3.97 6.47 4.58
CA LEU A 99 -4.49 6.30 5.93
C LEU A 99 -4.16 4.93 6.52
N VAL A 100 -4.15 3.87 5.70
CA VAL A 100 -3.75 2.53 6.13
C VAL A 100 -2.29 2.52 6.60
N GLN A 101 -1.40 3.26 5.95
CA GLN A 101 -0.02 3.41 6.41
C GLN A 101 0.06 4.08 7.79
N ILE A 102 -0.75 5.10 8.07
CA ILE A 102 -0.85 5.69 9.42
C ILE A 102 -1.31 4.61 10.41
N VAL A 103 -2.39 3.88 10.10
CA VAL A 103 -2.92 2.84 11.01
C VAL A 103 -1.86 1.77 11.29
N MET A 104 -1.10 1.34 10.28
CA MET A 104 0.01 0.41 10.45
C MET A 104 1.08 0.96 11.39
N ALA A 105 1.50 2.23 11.19
CA ALA A 105 2.51 2.88 12.01
C ALA A 105 2.06 3.07 13.47
N VAL A 106 0.83 3.55 13.68
CA VAL A 106 0.23 3.77 15.01
C VAL A 106 0.02 2.45 15.74
N ASN A 107 -0.40 1.38 15.04
CA ASN A 107 -0.50 0.05 15.64
C ASN A 107 0.86 -0.42 16.17
N ARG A 108 1.94 -0.25 15.40
CA ARG A 108 3.30 -0.60 15.85
C ARG A 108 3.77 0.26 17.01
N PHE A 109 3.51 1.56 16.97
CA PHE A 109 3.80 2.48 18.07
C PHE A 109 3.09 2.06 19.36
N THR A 110 1.80 1.75 19.30
CA THR A 110 0.99 1.39 20.46
C THR A 110 1.45 0.07 21.08
N VAL A 111 1.75 -0.93 20.25
CA VAL A 111 2.16 -2.26 20.73
C VAL A 111 3.60 -2.26 21.27
N ILE A 112 4.53 -1.56 20.62
CA ILE A 112 5.97 -1.62 20.95
C ILE A 112 6.36 -0.53 21.95
N THR A 113 5.95 0.72 21.71
CA THR A 113 6.35 1.87 22.53
C THR A 113 5.46 2.01 23.76
N LEU A 114 4.13 1.95 23.58
CA LEU A 114 3.19 2.08 24.71
C LEU A 114 2.91 0.76 25.44
N LYS A 115 3.33 -0.39 24.86
CA LYS A 115 3.09 -1.75 25.39
C LYS A 115 1.61 -2.09 25.59
N GLN A 116 0.70 -1.37 24.93
CA GLN A 116 -0.74 -1.60 25.02
C GLN A 116 -1.22 -2.49 23.88
N LYS A 117 -1.48 -3.76 24.17
CA LYS A 117 -1.93 -4.74 23.16
C LYS A 117 -3.44 -4.73 22.91
N ASN A 118 -4.20 -4.10 23.80
CA ASN A 118 -5.67 -4.19 23.80
C ASN A 118 -6.36 -3.06 23.02
N VAL A 119 -5.62 -2.07 22.52
CA VAL A 119 -6.20 -0.95 21.75
C VAL A 119 -6.65 -1.44 20.37
N PHE A 120 -5.78 -2.15 19.65
CA PHE A 120 -6.06 -2.70 18.32
C PHE A 120 -6.67 -4.10 18.40
N THR A 121 -7.93 -4.19 18.83
CA THR A 121 -8.72 -5.43 18.71
C THR A 121 -9.40 -5.54 17.34
N PHE A 122 -9.83 -6.74 16.94
CA PHE A 122 -10.57 -6.94 15.68
C PHE A 122 -11.77 -5.99 15.55
N LYS A 123 -12.59 -5.85 16.62
CA LYS A 123 -13.76 -4.96 16.61
C LYS A 123 -13.36 -3.50 16.44
N THR A 124 -12.38 -3.03 17.23
CA THR A 124 -11.90 -1.64 17.16
C THR A 124 -11.31 -1.33 15.79
N THR A 125 -10.51 -2.24 15.22
CA THR A 125 -9.93 -2.08 13.89
C THR A 125 -11.01 -2.03 12.83
N MET A 126 -12.01 -2.91 12.85
CA MET A 126 -13.13 -2.84 11.90
C MET A 126 -13.88 -1.50 11.97
N ILE A 127 -14.13 -0.98 13.18
CA ILE A 127 -14.77 0.33 13.37
C ILE A 127 -13.91 1.45 12.77
N ILE A 128 -12.60 1.46 13.03
CA ILE A 128 -11.65 2.40 12.43
C ILE A 128 -11.77 2.35 10.91
N PHE A 129 -11.74 1.16 10.30
CA PHE A 129 -11.82 0.99 8.86
C PHE A 129 -13.14 1.47 8.26
N VAL A 130 -14.26 1.29 8.95
CA VAL A 130 -15.55 1.87 8.51
C VAL A 130 -15.45 3.39 8.41
N PHE A 131 -14.91 4.07 9.43
CA PHE A 131 -14.72 5.51 9.39
C PHE A 131 -13.72 5.95 8.33
N LEU A 132 -12.62 5.21 8.16
CA LEU A 132 -11.62 5.51 7.13
C LEU A 132 -12.23 5.40 5.72
N ILE A 133 -12.99 4.35 5.43
CA ILE A 133 -13.64 4.18 4.12
C ILE A 133 -14.61 5.33 3.84
N LEU A 134 -15.44 5.70 4.81
CA LEU A 134 -16.36 6.84 4.65
C LEU A 134 -15.58 8.14 4.38
N PHE A 135 -14.49 8.35 5.10
CA PHE A 135 -13.65 9.53 4.95
C PHE A 135 -12.91 9.57 3.61
N THR A 136 -12.37 8.46 3.13
CA THR A 136 -11.66 8.40 1.83
C THR A 136 -12.62 8.49 0.66
N VAL A 137 -13.82 7.91 0.77
CA VAL A 137 -14.88 8.06 -0.24
C VAL A 137 -15.34 9.50 -0.30
N GLY A 138 -15.65 10.13 0.83
CA GLY A 138 -16.01 11.55 0.88
C GLY A 138 -14.90 12.43 0.28
N SER A 139 -13.65 12.13 0.61
CA SER A 139 -12.49 12.86 0.10
C SER A 139 -12.29 12.72 -1.40
N ALA A 140 -12.39 11.49 -1.93
CA ALA A 140 -12.32 11.24 -3.36
C ALA A 140 -13.48 11.92 -4.12
N ILE A 141 -14.67 11.98 -3.53
CA ILE A 141 -15.81 12.72 -4.11
C ILE A 141 -15.49 14.22 -4.15
N CYS A 142 -14.92 14.78 -3.07
CA CYS A 142 -14.50 16.18 -3.05
C CYS A 142 -13.51 16.49 -4.17
N THR A 143 -12.44 15.68 -4.26
CA THR A 143 -11.35 15.86 -5.24
C THR A 143 -11.81 15.71 -6.69
N GLN A 144 -12.76 14.81 -6.96
CA GLN A 144 -13.16 14.50 -8.34
C GLN A 144 -14.40 15.26 -8.84
N TYR A 145 -15.34 15.62 -7.95
CA TYR A 145 -16.66 16.12 -8.35
C TYR A 145 -17.09 17.44 -7.71
N ILE A 146 -16.59 17.79 -6.52
CA ILE A 146 -17.07 18.99 -5.79
C ILE A 146 -16.18 20.20 -6.05
N PHE A 147 -14.86 20.03 -6.02
CA PHE A 147 -13.97 21.18 -6.15
C PHE A 147 -14.00 21.82 -7.54
N PRO A 148 -14.02 23.17 -7.62
CA PRO A 148 -14.03 23.89 -8.88
C PRO A 148 -12.66 23.77 -9.55
N CYS A 149 -12.53 22.87 -10.52
CA CYS A 149 -11.25 22.35 -10.98
C CYS A 149 -10.51 21.60 -9.83
N CYS A 150 -9.83 20.48 -10.06
CA CYS A 150 -9.34 19.90 -11.30
C CYS A 150 -9.50 18.37 -11.20
N VAL A 151 -9.76 17.70 -12.31
CA VAL A 151 -10.11 16.27 -12.29
C VAL A 151 -8.86 15.42 -12.42
N PHE A 152 -8.71 14.41 -11.56
CA PHE A 152 -7.61 13.46 -11.65
C PHE A 152 -7.91 12.41 -12.72
N ILE A 153 -7.00 12.21 -13.67
CA ILE A 153 -7.13 11.20 -14.73
C ILE A 153 -5.81 10.47 -14.98
N ALA A 154 -5.92 9.26 -15.55
CA ALA A 154 -4.79 8.56 -16.15
C ALA A 154 -4.73 8.91 -17.64
N ASP A 155 -3.60 9.47 -18.08
CA ASP A 155 -3.43 9.98 -19.44
C ASP A 155 -2.28 9.27 -20.17
N HIS A 156 -2.61 8.60 -21.28
CA HIS A 156 -1.62 7.89 -22.09
C HIS A 156 -0.70 8.83 -22.87
N ASN A 157 -1.08 10.10 -23.07
CA ASN A 157 -0.22 11.08 -23.76
C ASN A 157 0.96 11.52 -22.88
N VAL A 158 0.70 11.69 -21.58
CA VAL A 158 1.72 11.98 -20.56
C VAL A 158 2.32 10.68 -20.01
N MET A 159 1.79 9.51 -20.39
CA MET A 159 2.23 8.19 -19.93
C MET A 159 2.15 8.04 -18.39
N SER A 160 1.26 8.80 -17.76
CA SER A 160 1.18 8.94 -16.31
C SER A 160 -0.19 9.44 -15.85
N PHE A 161 -0.32 9.71 -14.56
CA PHE A 161 -1.48 10.38 -13.97
C PHE A 161 -1.30 11.89 -13.98
N MET A 162 -2.40 12.63 -13.98
CA MET A 162 -2.36 14.08 -13.87
C MET A 162 -3.70 14.67 -13.42
N PHE A 163 -3.65 15.91 -12.93
CA PHE A 163 -4.83 16.76 -12.81
C PHE A 163 -5.04 17.54 -14.12
N ILE A 164 -6.29 17.63 -14.57
CA ILE A 164 -6.66 18.53 -15.68
C ILE A 164 -6.88 19.91 -15.09
N ASP A 165 -5.82 20.72 -15.07
CA ASP A 165 -5.88 22.09 -14.60
C ASP A 165 -6.54 23.01 -15.65
N ILE A 166 -7.26 24.02 -15.17
CA ILE A 166 -7.88 25.07 -15.98
C ILE A 166 -7.12 26.37 -15.73
N ASP A 167 -6.69 27.03 -16.80
CA ASP A 167 -5.91 28.26 -16.71
C ASP A 167 -6.61 29.33 -15.85
N GLY A 168 -5.88 29.86 -14.86
CA GLY A 168 -6.35 30.90 -13.96
C GLY A 168 -7.13 30.41 -12.73
N LEU A 169 -7.34 29.10 -12.55
CA LEU A 169 -7.95 28.52 -11.35
C LEU A 169 -6.91 27.77 -10.50
N TYR A 170 -7.04 27.88 -9.18
CA TYR A 170 -6.20 27.15 -8.24
C TYR A 170 -6.68 25.70 -8.11
N SER A 171 -5.75 24.75 -8.21
CA SER A 171 -6.05 23.31 -8.14
C SER A 171 -6.27 22.85 -6.70
N TYR A 172 -7.49 23.08 -6.17
CA TYR A 172 -7.89 22.61 -4.83
C TYR A 172 -7.81 21.09 -4.70
N SER A 173 -8.09 20.36 -5.78
CA SER A 173 -7.94 18.91 -5.86
C SER A 173 -6.51 18.45 -5.64
N ASN A 174 -5.53 19.09 -6.29
CA ASN A 174 -4.12 18.77 -6.06
C ASN A 174 -3.68 19.18 -4.64
N PHE A 175 -4.10 20.36 -4.17
CA PHE A 175 -3.81 20.80 -2.80
C PHE A 175 -4.30 19.82 -1.74
N MET A 176 -5.49 19.24 -1.92
CA MET A 176 -6.01 18.21 -1.02
C MET A 176 -5.19 16.92 -1.07
N LEU A 177 -4.78 16.46 -2.26
CA LEU A 177 -3.89 15.31 -2.41
C LEU A 177 -2.56 15.52 -1.67
N VAL A 178 -1.88 16.63 -1.96
CA VAL A 178 -0.60 16.99 -1.31
C VAL A 178 -0.75 17.12 0.21
N SER A 179 -1.85 17.71 0.68
CA SER A 179 -2.13 17.82 2.11
C SER A 179 -2.25 16.45 2.78
N TYR A 180 -2.92 15.49 2.13
CA TYR A 180 -2.98 14.11 2.59
C TYR A 180 -1.59 13.49 2.68
N ASP A 181 -0.80 13.61 1.62
CA ASP A 181 0.51 12.96 1.55
C ASP A 181 1.48 13.53 2.58
N ILE A 182 1.49 14.84 2.80
CA ILE A 182 2.30 15.50 3.84
C ILE A 182 1.88 15.04 5.24
N VAL A 183 0.57 15.07 5.55
CA VAL A 183 0.07 14.67 6.87
C VAL A 183 0.34 13.20 7.14
N CYS A 184 0.09 12.33 6.17
CA CYS A 184 0.28 10.88 6.30
C CYS A 184 1.76 10.51 6.44
N THR A 185 2.60 11.08 5.57
CA THR A 185 4.06 10.87 5.62
C THR A 185 4.65 11.37 6.94
N SER A 186 4.25 12.56 7.39
CA SER A 186 4.75 13.14 8.64
C SER A 186 4.36 12.29 9.85
N THR A 187 3.09 11.89 9.92
CA THR A 187 2.56 11.10 11.04
C THR A 187 3.20 9.71 11.10
N SER A 188 3.31 9.02 9.97
CA SER A 188 3.93 7.69 9.89
C SER A 188 5.43 7.75 10.24
N THR A 189 6.14 8.76 9.75
CA THR A 189 7.57 8.99 10.04
C THR A 189 7.81 9.20 11.54
N LEU A 190 7.03 10.06 12.19
CA LEU A 190 7.13 10.29 13.63
C LEU A 190 6.87 9.02 14.45
N CYS A 191 5.90 8.21 14.04
CA CYS A 191 5.61 6.92 14.65
C CYS A 191 6.81 5.96 14.51
N TYR A 192 7.36 5.80 13.30
CA TYR A 192 8.49 4.90 13.07
C TYR A 192 9.77 5.34 13.78
N ILE A 193 10.06 6.65 13.83
CA ILE A 193 11.18 7.19 14.63
C ILE A 193 11.00 6.82 16.10
N SER A 194 9.80 6.97 16.64
CA SER A 194 9.48 6.65 18.03
C SER A 194 9.62 5.15 18.34
N VAL A 195 9.14 4.28 17.44
CA VAL A 195 9.29 2.82 17.57
C VAL A 195 10.77 2.44 17.50
N PHE A 196 11.52 2.98 16.56
CA PHE A 196 12.94 2.69 16.41
C PHE A 196 13.73 3.09 17.66
N ARG A 197 13.47 4.27 18.22
CA ARG A 197 14.06 4.72 19.49
C ARG A 197 13.71 3.79 20.65
N SER A 198 12.46 3.35 20.76
CA SER A 198 12.02 2.40 21.79
C SER A 198 12.79 1.08 21.70
N ILE A 199 12.89 0.49 20.50
CA ILE A 199 13.62 -0.77 20.29
C ILE A 199 15.10 -0.60 20.63
N ARG A 200 15.74 0.49 20.18
CA ARG A 200 17.15 0.76 20.46
C ARG A 200 17.43 0.89 21.94
N ASN A 201 16.54 1.55 22.69
CA ASN A 201 16.68 1.71 24.13
C ASN A 201 16.52 0.37 24.86
N HIS A 202 15.55 -0.45 24.47
CA HIS A 202 15.36 -1.78 25.06
C HIS A 202 16.56 -2.72 24.82
N ASN A 203 17.19 -2.67 23.64
CA ASN A 203 18.36 -3.48 23.33
C ASN A 203 19.60 -3.17 24.17
N LYS A 204 19.72 -1.94 24.67
CA LYS A 204 20.83 -1.56 25.57
C LYS A 204 20.71 -2.18 26.97
N THR A 205 19.52 -2.65 27.36
CA THR A 205 19.19 -2.94 28.76
C THR A 205 19.12 -4.44 29.08
N SER A 206 19.12 -5.34 28.09
CA SER A 206 18.91 -6.78 28.35
C SER A 206 19.41 -7.71 27.23
N ASN A 207 20.41 -8.57 27.53
CA ASN A 207 20.97 -9.56 26.59
C ASN A 207 20.04 -10.75 26.28
N VAL A 208 19.06 -11.06 27.13
CA VAL A 208 18.13 -12.20 26.97
C VAL A 208 16.99 -11.89 25.97
N GLN A 209 16.71 -10.61 25.69
CA GLN A 209 15.65 -10.17 24.77
C GLN A 209 16.08 -10.05 23.29
N LYS A 210 17.37 -10.33 22.99
CA LYS A 210 18.02 -10.00 21.71
C LYS A 210 17.35 -10.66 20.49
N ASN A 211 16.88 -11.90 20.63
CA ASN A 211 16.20 -12.62 19.54
C ASN A 211 14.81 -12.06 19.22
N LYS A 212 14.03 -11.64 20.22
CA LYS A 212 12.70 -11.04 20.01
C LYS A 212 12.80 -9.65 19.38
N SER A 213 13.77 -8.85 19.86
CA SER A 213 14.12 -7.57 19.23
C SER A 213 14.51 -7.72 17.76
N ASN A 214 15.34 -8.72 17.42
CA ASN A 214 15.79 -8.90 16.03
C ASN A 214 14.62 -9.20 15.08
N GLN A 215 13.57 -9.86 15.58
CA GLN A 215 12.36 -10.11 14.79
C GLN A 215 11.51 -8.83 14.64
N ASP A 216 11.37 -8.04 15.71
CA ASP A 216 10.66 -6.75 15.67
C ASP A 216 11.36 -5.71 14.77
N VAL A 217 12.70 -5.70 14.74
CA VAL A 217 13.50 -4.85 13.83
C VAL A 217 13.29 -5.26 12.36
N LYS A 218 13.24 -6.57 12.06
CA LYS A 218 12.96 -7.05 10.70
C LYS A 218 11.59 -6.60 10.21
N TYR A 219 10.57 -6.67 11.06
CA TYR A 219 9.23 -6.17 10.70
C TYR A 219 9.21 -4.65 10.56
N LEU A 220 9.96 -3.90 11.38
CA LEU A 220 10.05 -2.44 11.24
C LEU A 220 10.71 -2.02 9.92
N LEU A 221 11.82 -2.65 9.53
CA LEU A 221 12.51 -2.36 8.27
C LEU A 221 11.63 -2.61 7.04
N GLN A 222 10.73 -3.59 7.09
CA GLN A 222 9.76 -3.85 6.03
C GLN A 222 8.81 -2.66 5.83
N PHE A 223 8.29 -2.10 6.92
CA PHE A 223 7.39 -0.95 6.85
C PHE A 223 8.09 0.33 6.40
N VAL A 224 9.36 0.51 6.78
CA VAL A 224 10.19 1.61 6.26
C VAL A 224 10.39 1.47 4.75
N PHE A 225 10.63 0.25 4.26
CA PHE A 225 10.80 0.01 2.83
C PHE A 225 9.54 0.32 2.01
N ILE A 226 8.36 -0.05 2.50
CA ILE A 226 7.07 0.33 1.88
C ILE A 226 6.94 1.86 1.83
N SER A 227 7.24 2.53 2.94
CA SER A 227 7.12 3.99 3.05
C SER A 227 8.04 4.73 2.08
N ILE A 228 9.19 4.17 1.73
CA ILE A 228 10.13 4.77 0.77
C ILE A 228 9.49 4.90 -0.61
N PHE A 229 8.92 3.82 -1.16
CA PHE A 229 8.32 3.89 -2.50
C PHE A 229 7.12 4.81 -2.54
N TYR A 230 6.28 4.79 -1.49
CA TYR A 230 5.18 5.74 -1.35
C TYR A 230 5.68 7.20 -1.38
N ILE A 231 6.68 7.56 -0.55
CA ILE A 231 7.23 8.92 -0.51
C ILE A 231 7.81 9.34 -1.86
N PHE A 232 8.61 8.46 -2.48
CA PHE A 232 9.17 8.76 -3.80
C PHE A 232 8.10 8.94 -4.87
N THR A 233 7.00 8.18 -4.80
CA THR A 233 5.91 8.27 -5.77
C THR A 233 5.25 9.64 -5.73
N TRP A 234 4.79 10.11 -4.56
CA TRP A 234 4.07 11.38 -4.48
C TRP A 234 5.00 12.58 -4.66
N VAL A 235 6.23 12.52 -4.12
CA VAL A 235 7.21 13.60 -4.30
C VAL A 235 7.56 13.77 -5.78
N LEU A 236 7.78 12.68 -6.51
CA LEU A 236 8.05 12.78 -7.95
C LEU A 236 6.81 13.19 -8.73
N PHE A 237 5.62 12.74 -8.34
CA PHE A 237 4.38 13.21 -8.97
C PHE A 237 4.24 14.74 -8.90
N GLU A 238 4.56 15.36 -7.77
CA GLU A 238 4.53 16.83 -7.61
C GLU A 238 5.71 17.56 -8.27
N LEU A 239 6.91 16.97 -8.25
CA LEU A 239 8.11 17.65 -8.75
C LEU A 239 8.31 17.53 -10.26
N LEU A 240 7.90 16.43 -10.89
CA LEU A 240 8.12 16.20 -12.32
C LEU A 240 7.53 17.30 -13.21
N PRO A 241 6.31 17.84 -12.96
CA PRO A 241 5.77 18.98 -13.71
C PRO A 241 6.68 20.23 -13.72
N HIS A 242 7.55 20.38 -12.73
CA HIS A 242 8.47 21.53 -12.63
C HIS A 242 9.87 21.24 -13.19
N ILE A 243 10.22 19.97 -13.38
CA ILE A 243 11.56 19.53 -13.80
C ILE A 243 11.56 19.09 -15.27
N VAL A 244 10.52 18.39 -15.71
CA VAL A 244 10.47 17.73 -17.01
C VAL A 244 10.12 18.74 -18.11
N PRO A 245 10.95 18.88 -19.16
CA PRO A 245 10.63 19.71 -20.31
C PRO A 245 9.37 19.21 -21.03
N THR A 246 8.59 20.11 -21.60
CA THR A 246 7.32 19.79 -22.32
C THR A 246 7.48 18.78 -23.46
N ASN A 247 8.68 18.65 -24.01
CA ASN A 247 8.97 17.79 -25.16
C ASN A 247 9.40 16.37 -24.77
N GLN A 248 9.42 16.02 -23.47
CA GLN A 248 9.87 14.71 -23.00
C GLN A 248 8.86 14.07 -22.01
N PRO A 249 7.61 13.80 -22.43
CA PRO A 249 6.58 13.22 -21.57
C PRO A 249 6.92 11.81 -21.06
N GLU A 250 7.90 11.14 -21.66
CA GLU A 250 8.36 9.80 -21.28
C GLU A 250 8.84 9.74 -19.83
N TRP A 251 9.41 10.83 -19.29
CA TRP A 251 9.89 10.88 -17.92
C TRP A 251 8.79 10.67 -16.88
N TYR A 252 7.56 11.07 -17.18
CA TYR A 252 6.42 10.89 -16.26
C TYR A 252 6.03 9.41 -16.08
N SER A 253 6.47 8.51 -16.97
CA SER A 253 6.27 7.06 -16.85
C SER A 253 6.91 6.44 -15.61
N VAL A 254 7.85 7.15 -14.96
CA VAL A 254 8.43 6.72 -13.69
C VAL A 254 7.39 6.66 -12.57
N VAL A 255 6.35 7.51 -12.59
CA VAL A 255 5.34 7.56 -11.54
C VAL A 255 4.51 6.27 -11.50
N PRO A 256 3.89 5.80 -12.61
CA PRO A 256 3.20 4.51 -12.62
C PRO A 256 4.08 3.32 -12.24
N VAL A 257 5.37 3.36 -12.56
CA VAL A 257 6.33 2.33 -12.13
C VAL A 257 6.49 2.35 -10.60
N LEU A 258 6.66 3.53 -10.00
CA LEU A 258 6.77 3.67 -8.54
C LEU A 258 5.47 3.32 -7.82
N VAL A 259 4.30 3.69 -8.35
CA VAL A 259 2.99 3.23 -7.87
C VAL A 259 2.95 1.71 -7.86
N THR A 260 3.38 1.07 -8.95
CA THR A 260 3.39 -0.40 -9.05
C THR A 260 4.34 -1.03 -8.04
N LEU A 261 5.53 -0.46 -7.85
CA LEU A 261 6.49 -0.92 -6.85
C LEU A 261 5.95 -0.78 -5.43
N ASN A 262 5.28 0.34 -5.14
CA ASN A 262 4.62 0.60 -3.87
C ASN A 262 3.54 -0.47 -3.58
N CYS A 263 2.60 -0.64 -4.51
CA CYS A 263 1.52 -1.64 -4.41
C CYS A 263 2.05 -3.09 -4.37
N SER A 264 3.22 -3.37 -4.96
CA SER A 264 3.82 -4.70 -4.92
C SER A 264 4.55 -4.99 -3.61
N SER A 265 5.09 -3.96 -2.95
CA SER A 265 5.97 -4.10 -1.78
C SER A 265 5.27 -4.83 -0.63
N ASN A 266 3.99 -4.52 -0.39
CA ASN A 266 3.16 -5.17 0.61
C ASN A 266 3.09 -6.68 0.37
N SER A 267 2.71 -7.09 -0.85
CA SER A 267 2.59 -8.51 -1.22
C SER A 267 3.92 -9.27 -1.12
N ILE A 268 5.02 -8.65 -1.56
CA ILE A 268 6.37 -9.22 -1.50
C ILE A 268 6.78 -9.46 -0.03
N ILE A 269 6.46 -8.51 0.86
CA ILE A 269 6.77 -8.63 2.29
C ILE A 269 5.99 -9.77 2.94
N TYR A 270 4.68 -9.87 2.68
CA TYR A 270 3.87 -10.97 3.20
C TYR A 270 4.37 -12.33 2.67
N LEU A 271 4.74 -12.41 1.39
CA LEU A 271 5.23 -13.66 0.80
C LEU A 271 6.62 -14.04 1.27
N SER A 272 7.50 -13.08 1.51
CA SER A 272 8.90 -13.36 1.84
C SER A 272 9.13 -13.59 3.32
N ILE A 273 8.31 -12.97 4.19
CA ILE A 273 8.64 -12.87 5.62
C ILE A 273 7.49 -13.34 6.54
N ASN A 274 6.23 -13.31 6.08
CA ASN A 274 5.12 -13.77 6.92
C ASN A 274 4.95 -15.29 6.83
N ILE A 275 5.53 -16.00 7.80
CA ILE A 275 5.48 -17.47 7.89
C ILE A 275 4.05 -18.00 7.87
N GLU A 276 3.08 -17.26 8.40
CA GLU A 276 1.68 -17.72 8.46
C GLU A 276 1.02 -17.70 7.09
N VAL A 277 1.25 -16.62 6.33
CA VAL A 277 0.83 -16.51 4.93
C VAL A 277 1.52 -17.60 4.09
N GLN A 278 2.82 -17.79 4.26
CA GLN A 278 3.58 -18.84 3.58
C GLN A 278 3.05 -20.25 3.87
N LYS A 279 2.71 -20.54 5.14
CA LYS A 279 2.13 -21.82 5.56
C LYS A 279 0.74 -22.02 4.95
N SER A 280 -0.08 -20.97 4.96
CA SER A 280 -1.43 -21.01 4.37
C SER A 280 -1.39 -21.27 2.86
N LEU A 281 -0.37 -20.77 2.17
CA LEU A 281 -0.20 -20.95 0.73
C LEU A 281 0.37 -22.30 0.33
N GLN A 282 0.86 -23.10 1.29
CA GLN A 282 1.46 -24.43 1.07
C GLN A 282 2.52 -24.48 -0.06
N ILE A 283 3.21 -23.37 -0.36
CA ILE A 283 4.13 -23.28 -1.51
C ILE A 283 5.36 -24.19 -1.27
N PRO A 284 5.55 -25.27 -2.06
CA PRO A 284 6.60 -26.27 -1.81
C PRO A 284 8.02 -25.71 -1.89
N TRP A 285 8.25 -24.70 -2.75
CA TRP A 285 9.56 -24.09 -2.99
C TRP A 285 10.07 -23.26 -1.80
N LEU A 286 9.22 -22.46 -1.14
CA LEU A 286 9.63 -21.72 0.06
C LEU A 286 9.88 -22.65 1.26
N ARG A 287 9.12 -23.75 1.35
CA ARG A 287 9.29 -24.77 2.40
C ARG A 287 10.67 -25.43 2.34
N LYS A 288 11.20 -25.71 1.14
CA LYS A 288 12.56 -26.26 0.96
C LYS A 288 13.67 -25.30 1.39
N LYS A 289 13.51 -24.00 1.19
CA LYS A 289 14.52 -23.00 1.59
C LYS A 289 14.55 -22.76 3.12
N LEU A 290 13.44 -23.00 3.81
CA LEU A 290 13.33 -22.90 5.28
C LEU A 290 13.59 -24.22 6.01
N ALA A 291 13.28 -25.37 5.41
CA ALA A 291 13.59 -26.69 5.98
C ALA A 291 15.08 -27.07 5.87
N GLY A 292 15.90 -26.23 5.23
CA GLY A 292 17.35 -26.40 5.09
C GLY A 292 18.19 -25.95 6.29
N ALA A 293 17.57 -25.57 7.41
CA ALA A 293 18.29 -25.38 8.67
C ALA A 293 17.63 -26.25 9.73
N ASN A 294 18.35 -27.29 10.17
CA ASN A 294 17.99 -28.17 11.27
C ASN A 294 17.57 -27.36 12.50
N ALA A 295 16.27 -27.18 12.70
CA ALA A 295 15.69 -26.74 13.94
C ALA A 295 14.60 -27.74 14.31
N SER A 296 15.01 -28.77 15.06
CA SER A 296 14.10 -29.56 15.87
C SER A 296 13.29 -28.60 16.74
N SER A 297 11.99 -28.46 16.43
CA SER A 297 11.08 -27.64 17.21
C SER A 297 9.98 -28.53 17.77
N THR A 298 10.34 -29.32 18.78
CA THR A 298 9.42 -29.71 19.85
C THR A 298 9.03 -28.43 20.60
N VAL A 299 8.07 -27.67 20.07
CA VAL A 299 7.39 -26.63 20.83
C VAL A 299 6.18 -27.31 21.45
N GLN A 300 6.26 -27.55 22.76
CA GLN A 300 5.10 -27.96 23.55
C GLN A 300 3.97 -26.95 23.34
N VAL A 301 2.88 -27.42 22.76
CA VAL A 301 1.59 -26.75 22.79
C VAL A 301 1.18 -26.73 24.27
N ILE A 302 1.23 -25.56 24.91
CA ILE A 302 0.55 -25.35 26.19
C ILE A 302 -0.95 -25.49 25.89
N GLN A 303 -1.49 -26.69 26.09
CA GLN A 303 -2.92 -26.91 26.19
C GLN A 303 -3.41 -26.21 27.47
N VAL A 304 -4.15 -25.12 27.30
CA VAL A 304 -4.95 -24.55 28.40
C VAL A 304 -6.16 -25.47 28.58
N ARG A 305 -6.07 -26.36 29.58
CA ARG A 305 -7.17 -27.19 30.04
C ARG A 305 -8.19 -26.28 30.74
N ALA A 306 -9.39 -26.17 30.19
CA ALA A 306 -10.50 -25.50 30.87
C ALA A 306 -10.83 -26.28 32.16
N ALA A 307 -10.64 -25.63 33.31
CA ALA A 307 -11.10 -26.16 34.59
C ALA A 307 -12.63 -26.05 34.64
N LYS A 308 -13.30 -27.19 34.78
CA LYS A 308 -14.70 -27.25 35.23
C LYS A 308 -14.74 -26.74 36.67
N VAL A 309 -15.57 -25.73 36.92
CA VAL A 309 -16.03 -25.39 38.26
C VAL A 309 -17.17 -26.36 38.58
N VAL A 310 -17.02 -27.10 39.67
CA VAL A 310 -18.07 -27.87 40.35
C VAL A 310 -18.79 -26.92 41.30
#